data_AF-A0AAJ3JSB5-F1
#
_entry.id   AF-A0AAJ3JSB5-F1
#
_cell.length_a   1.000
_cell.length_b   1.000
_cell.length_c   1.000
_cell.angle_alpha   90.00
_cell.angle_beta   90.00
_cell.angle_gamma   90.00
#
_symmetry.space_group_name_H-M   'P 1'
#
loop_
_entity.id
_entity.type
_entity.pdbx_description
1 polymer ?
#
loop_
_entity_poly.entity_id
_entity_poly.type
_entity_poly.pdbx_seq_one_letter_code
_entity_poly.pdbx_strand_id
1 'polypeptide(L)'
;MLSAKNIQNGKIHFDGLRLLSTDDFELENNRTNISAGDVLLTIVGAIGRTAVVPATAPEFTLQRSVAVLKSNLMNPNYLRYLLDSPAAQSFFLNNAKGTAQKGIYLKALGGMQIPIAPPAEQARIAQKLDELLAQVDTLKCRVDSIPALLKRFRQSVLAAAVSGRLTEDWRHAQAVDPEWKKTAIKSVCSVAFDGPFGSKLKSDDYTSEGVRVVRLENIGHMGFISEKETFISPAKFKELAKNKLEPGDILFSSFVDEEIRVCQLPKSEETFINKADCFCLRIDQTVAKPKFLLYSLAARQTYRQIREAVHGATRPRINLGFLKVFEISLPSTTEQIEIIQRVEQLFAFVSQLEVRVKVAQARIDGLTQSILAKAFRGELVPQDPNDEPASVLLDRIKAQHAAAPKGKRGRRSATAD
;
A
#
# COMPACT_ATOMS: atom_id res chain seq x y z
N MET A 1 -30.55 0.53 9.86
CA MET A 1 -30.46 1.49 8.73
C MET A 1 -29.02 1.56 8.20
N LEU A 2 -28.84 1.38 6.91
CA LEU A 2 -27.55 1.41 6.19
C LEU A 2 -27.35 2.73 5.41
N SER A 3 -26.10 3.05 5.07
CA SER A 3 -25.70 4.26 4.35
C SER A 3 -24.80 3.94 3.16
N ALA A 4 -24.38 4.97 2.40
CA ALA A 4 -23.41 4.80 1.33
C ALA A 4 -22.07 4.16 1.76
N LYS A 5 -21.71 4.21 3.06
CA LYS A 5 -20.51 3.53 3.58
C LYS A 5 -20.64 2.01 3.53
N ASN A 6 -21.86 1.48 3.56
CA ASN A 6 -22.15 0.05 3.62
C ASN A 6 -22.15 -0.63 2.24
N ILE A 7 -22.09 0.14 1.15
CA ILE A 7 -22.09 -0.38 -0.22
C ILE A 7 -20.66 -0.29 -0.75
N GLN A 8 -19.99 -1.43 -0.91
CA GLN A 8 -18.58 -1.49 -1.34
C GLN A 8 -18.32 -2.75 -2.16
N ASN A 9 -17.56 -2.61 -3.26
CA ASN A 9 -17.04 -3.73 -4.05
C ASN A 9 -18.11 -4.77 -4.45
N GLY A 10 -19.30 -4.32 -4.87
CA GLY A 10 -20.40 -5.19 -5.27
C GLY A 10 -21.16 -5.85 -4.11
N LYS A 11 -20.80 -5.56 -2.85
CA LYS A 11 -21.35 -6.17 -1.63
C LYS A 11 -21.99 -5.16 -0.69
N ILE A 12 -22.89 -5.67 0.14
CA ILE A 12 -23.52 -4.96 1.25
C ILE A 12 -22.86 -5.40 2.56
N HIS A 13 -22.32 -4.44 3.30
CA HIS A 13 -21.72 -4.66 4.62
C HIS A 13 -22.71 -4.26 5.71
N PHE A 14 -23.05 -5.22 6.58
CA PHE A 14 -24.05 -5.06 7.65
C PHE A 14 -23.42 -4.70 9.00
N ASP A 15 -22.29 -3.98 8.98
CA ASP A 15 -21.58 -3.47 10.15
C ASP A 15 -21.90 -1.99 10.44
N GLY A 16 -21.61 -1.53 11.66
CA GLY A 16 -21.79 -0.13 12.05
C GLY A 16 -23.24 0.37 11.96
N LEU A 17 -24.19 -0.49 12.31
CA LEU A 17 -25.62 -0.27 12.08
C LEU A 17 -26.19 0.84 12.98
N ARG A 18 -27.00 1.72 12.39
CA ARG A 18 -27.94 2.55 13.16
C ARG A 18 -29.23 1.77 13.34
N LEU A 19 -29.54 1.39 14.57
CA LEU A 19 -30.80 0.74 14.93
C LEU A 19 -31.96 1.74 14.82
N LEU A 20 -33.14 1.23 14.46
CA LEU A 20 -34.39 1.97 14.37
C LEU A 20 -35.41 1.32 15.30
N SER A 21 -36.39 2.10 15.74
CA SER A 21 -37.64 1.53 16.27
C SER A 21 -38.41 0.82 15.15
N THR A 22 -39.37 -0.02 15.51
CA THR A 22 -40.24 -0.70 14.54
C THR A 22 -41.02 0.30 13.68
N ASP A 23 -41.55 1.37 14.30
CA ASP A 23 -42.30 2.41 13.59
C ASP A 23 -41.42 3.16 12.58
N ASP A 24 -40.20 3.54 12.98
CA ASP A 24 -39.25 4.20 12.08
C ASP A 24 -38.79 3.28 10.94
N PHE A 25 -38.67 1.98 11.23
CA PHE A 25 -38.37 0.98 10.21
C PHE A 25 -39.49 0.89 9.17
N GLU A 26 -40.75 0.77 9.58
CA GLU A 26 -41.88 0.70 8.66
C GLU A 26 -41.99 1.96 7.79
N LEU A 27 -41.83 3.14 8.40
CA LEU A 27 -41.86 4.41 7.68
C LEU A 27 -40.77 4.50 6.60
N GLU A 28 -39.54 4.13 6.92
CA GLU A 28 -38.43 4.17 5.95
C GLU A 28 -38.47 3.02 4.95
N ASN A 29 -38.94 1.83 5.36
CA ASN A 29 -39.12 0.69 4.47
C ASN A 29 -40.20 0.98 3.42
N ASN A 30 -41.33 1.60 3.79
CA ASN A 30 -42.38 1.98 2.84
C ASN A 30 -41.90 2.88 1.68
N ARG A 31 -40.81 3.62 1.88
CA ARG A 31 -40.19 4.46 0.83
C ARG A 31 -39.46 3.66 -0.25
N THR A 32 -38.93 2.49 0.10
CA THR A 32 -37.99 1.73 -0.75
C THR A 32 -38.44 0.30 -1.02
N ASN A 33 -39.07 -0.33 -0.03
CA ASN A 33 -39.63 -1.68 -0.02
C ASN A 33 -38.60 -2.70 -0.52
N ILE A 34 -37.42 -2.71 0.08
CA ILE A 34 -36.25 -3.42 -0.47
C ILE A 34 -36.53 -4.93 -0.57
N SER A 35 -36.14 -5.54 -1.67
CA SER A 35 -36.32 -6.97 -1.93
C SER A 35 -35.04 -7.60 -2.46
N ALA A 36 -34.90 -8.91 -2.32
CA ALA A 36 -33.80 -9.66 -2.93
C ALA A 36 -33.79 -9.43 -4.45
N GLY A 37 -32.59 -9.23 -5.01
CA GLY A 37 -32.41 -8.87 -6.42
C GLY A 37 -32.48 -7.38 -6.72
N ASP A 38 -32.90 -6.52 -5.78
CA ASP A 38 -32.81 -5.07 -5.98
C ASP A 38 -31.34 -4.65 -6.13
N VAL A 39 -31.08 -3.67 -7.00
CA VAL A 39 -29.73 -3.11 -7.19
C VAL A 39 -29.60 -1.80 -6.43
N LEU A 40 -28.64 -1.74 -5.53
CA LEU A 40 -28.33 -0.55 -4.75
C LEU A 40 -27.30 0.30 -5.48
N LEU A 41 -27.46 1.62 -5.46
CA LEU A 41 -26.51 2.57 -6.02
C LEU A 41 -26.29 3.74 -5.05
N THR A 42 -25.05 4.02 -4.70
CA THR A 42 -24.73 5.21 -3.92
C THR A 42 -24.85 6.47 -4.78
N ILE A 43 -25.64 7.43 -4.31
CA ILE A 43 -25.96 8.66 -5.04
C ILE A 43 -25.49 9.93 -4.32
N VAL A 44 -25.00 9.84 -3.09
CA VAL A 44 -24.41 10.98 -2.35
C VAL A 44 -23.13 10.52 -1.66
N GLY A 45 -22.07 11.33 -1.72
CA GLY A 45 -20.77 11.02 -1.12
C GLY A 45 -19.91 10.15 -2.06
N ALA A 46 -19.72 8.87 -1.71
CA ALA A 46 -18.99 7.92 -2.56
C ALA A 46 -19.87 7.42 -3.72
N ILE A 47 -20.23 8.33 -4.63
CA ILE A 47 -21.16 8.10 -5.76
C ILE A 47 -20.65 6.96 -6.65
N GLY A 48 -21.57 6.13 -7.15
CA GLY A 48 -21.29 5.14 -8.18
C GLY A 48 -20.95 3.75 -7.67
N ARG A 49 -20.99 3.51 -6.34
CA ARG A 49 -20.83 2.17 -5.78
C ARG A 49 -22.14 1.41 -5.83
N THR A 50 -22.05 0.13 -6.15
CA THR A 50 -23.23 -0.71 -6.37
C THR A 50 -23.17 -2.01 -5.58
N ALA A 51 -24.33 -2.63 -5.37
CA ALA A 51 -24.45 -3.98 -4.85
C ALA A 51 -25.81 -4.57 -5.23
N VAL A 52 -25.90 -5.89 -5.36
CA VAL A 52 -27.18 -6.61 -5.47
C VAL A 52 -27.61 -7.06 -4.07
N VAL A 53 -28.88 -6.89 -3.73
CA VAL A 53 -29.44 -7.38 -2.46
C VAL A 53 -29.52 -8.92 -2.51
N PRO A 54 -28.79 -9.65 -1.65
CA PRO A 54 -28.81 -11.10 -1.65
C PRO A 54 -30.11 -11.65 -1.04
N ALA A 55 -30.50 -12.86 -1.45
CA ALA A 55 -31.67 -13.55 -0.88
C ALA A 55 -31.55 -13.82 0.63
N THR A 56 -30.33 -13.89 1.14
CA THR A 56 -30.02 -14.10 2.56
C THR A 56 -29.90 -12.80 3.35
N ALA A 57 -30.20 -11.64 2.76
CA ALA A 57 -30.10 -10.36 3.46
C ALA A 57 -31.11 -10.31 4.62
N PRO A 58 -30.72 -9.79 5.80
CA PRO A 58 -31.70 -9.44 6.83
C PRO A 58 -32.60 -8.29 6.35
N GLU A 59 -33.64 -7.97 7.11
CA GLU A 59 -34.41 -6.76 6.86
C GLU A 59 -33.58 -5.50 7.19
N PHE A 60 -33.56 -4.53 6.29
CA PHE A 60 -32.86 -3.27 6.51
C PHE A 60 -33.51 -2.14 5.72
N THR A 61 -33.24 -0.91 6.17
CA THR A 61 -33.60 0.34 5.48
C THR A 61 -32.35 1.10 5.06
N LEU A 62 -32.48 2.00 4.09
CA LEU A 62 -31.37 2.80 3.56
C LEU A 62 -31.56 4.29 3.86
N GLN A 63 -30.46 4.96 4.17
CA GLN A 63 -30.39 6.42 4.14
C GLN A 63 -30.60 6.94 2.72
N ARG A 64 -30.93 8.23 2.60
CA ARG A 64 -31.14 8.91 1.32
C ARG A 64 -29.89 8.99 0.42
N SER A 65 -28.72 8.61 0.93
CA SER A 65 -27.47 8.53 0.19
C SER A 65 -27.40 7.32 -0.74
N VAL A 66 -28.34 6.38 -0.65
CA VAL A 66 -28.40 5.18 -1.49
C VAL A 66 -29.76 5.13 -2.21
N ALA A 67 -29.71 4.96 -3.53
CA ALA A 67 -30.85 4.70 -4.38
C ALA A 67 -31.09 3.18 -4.51
N VAL A 68 -32.36 2.81 -4.65
CA VAL A 68 -32.79 1.44 -4.93
C VAL A 68 -33.30 1.41 -6.37
N LEU A 69 -32.71 0.56 -7.20
CA LEU A 69 -33.07 0.34 -8.58
C LEU A 69 -33.81 -1.00 -8.67
N LYS A 70 -35.12 -0.91 -8.85
CA LYS A 70 -35.99 -2.07 -9.00
C LYS A 70 -36.10 -2.42 -10.47
N SER A 71 -35.60 -3.59 -10.86
CA SER A 71 -35.80 -4.13 -12.20
C SER A 71 -36.20 -5.58 -12.11
N ASN A 72 -37.50 -5.85 -12.25
CA ASN A 72 -38.04 -7.21 -12.22
C ASN A 72 -37.83 -7.96 -13.55
N LEU A 73 -37.36 -7.26 -14.59
CA LEU A 73 -37.23 -7.77 -15.95
C LEU A 73 -35.79 -7.81 -16.45
N MET A 74 -34.82 -7.33 -15.67
CA MET A 74 -33.40 -7.42 -16.01
C MET A 74 -32.67 -8.32 -15.02
N ASN A 75 -31.60 -8.97 -15.49
CA ASN A 75 -30.68 -9.65 -14.60
C ASN A 75 -30.03 -8.60 -13.66
N PRO A 76 -30.14 -8.76 -12.33
CA PRO A 76 -29.66 -7.75 -11.39
C PRO A 76 -28.14 -7.62 -11.37
N ASN A 77 -27.40 -8.73 -11.60
CA ASN A 77 -25.95 -8.68 -11.73
C ASN A 77 -25.52 -7.97 -13.02
N TYR A 78 -26.23 -8.18 -14.13
CA TYR A 78 -26.00 -7.41 -15.36
C TYR A 78 -26.17 -5.91 -15.11
N LEU A 79 -27.28 -5.50 -14.48
CA LEU A 79 -27.53 -4.08 -14.16
C LEU A 79 -26.46 -3.52 -13.22
N ARG A 80 -26.06 -4.27 -12.19
CA ARG A 80 -24.97 -3.87 -11.30
C ARG A 80 -23.68 -3.63 -12.10
N TYR A 81 -23.25 -4.59 -12.90
CA TYR A 81 -22.05 -4.47 -13.71
C TYR A 81 -22.11 -3.31 -14.71
N LEU A 82 -23.30 -3.04 -15.26
CA LEU A 82 -23.51 -1.92 -16.17
C LEU A 82 -23.26 -0.59 -15.46
N LEU A 83 -23.77 -0.45 -14.24
CA LEU A 83 -23.56 0.72 -13.40
C LEU A 83 -22.09 0.85 -12.93
N ASP A 84 -21.37 -0.27 -12.80
CA ASP A 84 -19.93 -0.29 -12.50
C ASP A 84 -19.05 0.04 -13.74
N SER A 85 -19.62 0.02 -14.95
CA SER A 85 -18.87 0.23 -16.19
C SER A 85 -18.27 1.64 -16.31
N PRO A 86 -17.17 1.82 -17.06
CA PRO A 86 -16.57 3.15 -17.26
C PRO A 86 -17.56 4.19 -17.76
N ALA A 87 -18.46 3.82 -18.68
CA ALA A 87 -19.45 4.72 -19.24
C ALA A 87 -20.44 5.23 -18.18
N ALA A 88 -20.91 4.34 -17.30
CA ALA A 88 -21.78 4.69 -16.20
C ALA A 88 -21.08 5.57 -15.16
N GLN A 89 -19.85 5.21 -14.79
CA GLN A 89 -19.05 6.00 -13.86
C GLN A 89 -18.75 7.41 -14.41
N SER A 90 -18.45 7.55 -15.70
CA SER A 90 -18.31 8.86 -16.35
C SER A 90 -19.62 9.65 -16.33
N PHE A 91 -20.77 9.01 -16.60
CA PHE A 91 -22.07 9.66 -16.47
C PHE A 91 -22.29 10.20 -15.06
N PHE A 92 -21.97 9.40 -14.03
CA PHE A 92 -22.11 9.79 -12.64
C PHE A 92 -21.25 11.00 -12.27
N LEU A 93 -19.98 10.99 -12.69
CA LEU A 93 -19.05 12.09 -12.44
C LEU A 93 -19.50 13.39 -13.11
N ASN A 94 -19.99 13.32 -14.34
CA ASN A 94 -20.41 14.49 -15.13
C ASN A 94 -21.75 15.08 -14.66
N ASN A 95 -22.61 14.27 -14.03
CA ASN A 95 -23.93 14.69 -13.56
C ASN A 95 -24.00 14.93 -12.05
N ALA A 96 -22.92 14.69 -11.32
CA ALA A 96 -22.83 14.96 -9.89
C ALA A 96 -22.81 16.47 -9.62
N LYS A 97 -23.74 16.94 -8.77
CA LYS A 97 -23.87 18.35 -8.38
C LYS A 97 -23.62 18.54 -6.89
N GLY A 98 -23.18 19.73 -6.49
CA GLY A 98 -22.94 20.11 -5.09
C GLY A 98 -21.48 20.50 -4.81
N THR A 99 -21.29 21.49 -3.93
CA THR A 99 -19.98 22.03 -3.55
C THR A 99 -19.35 21.27 -2.38
N ALA A 100 -20.09 21.06 -1.29
CA ALA A 100 -19.60 20.37 -0.08
C ALA A 100 -19.87 18.84 -0.10
N GLN A 101 -21.02 18.42 -0.62
CA GLN A 101 -21.33 17.01 -0.88
C GLN A 101 -21.87 16.88 -2.29
N LYS A 102 -21.10 16.19 -3.14
CA LYS A 102 -21.57 15.84 -4.48
C LYS A 102 -22.64 14.76 -4.39
N GLY A 103 -23.67 14.88 -5.21
CA GLY A 103 -24.69 13.85 -5.37
C GLY A 103 -25.37 13.88 -6.74
N ILE A 104 -26.03 12.76 -7.07
CA ILE A 104 -26.82 12.58 -8.29
C ILE A 104 -28.30 12.60 -7.93
N TYR A 105 -29.04 13.47 -8.61
CA TYR A 105 -30.49 13.52 -8.47
C TYR A 105 -31.14 12.37 -9.23
N LEU A 106 -32.16 11.74 -8.64
CA LEU A 106 -32.91 10.63 -9.24
C LEU A 106 -33.49 10.97 -10.63
N LYS A 107 -33.87 12.23 -10.87
CA LYS A 107 -34.34 12.68 -12.19
C LYS A 107 -33.25 12.58 -13.26
N ALA A 108 -32.01 12.93 -12.92
CA ALA A 108 -30.87 12.81 -13.83
C ALA A 108 -30.53 11.34 -14.05
N LEU A 109 -30.48 10.55 -12.96
CA LEU A 109 -30.25 9.10 -13.02
C LEU A 109 -31.29 8.39 -13.90
N GLY A 110 -32.57 8.72 -13.77
CA GLY A 110 -33.64 8.14 -14.57
C GLY A 110 -33.62 8.52 -16.06
N GLY A 111 -32.82 9.53 -16.44
CA GLY A 111 -32.58 9.89 -17.84
C GLY A 111 -31.31 9.26 -18.44
N MET A 112 -30.58 8.45 -17.67
CA MET A 112 -29.37 7.78 -18.13
C MET A 112 -29.72 6.76 -19.23
N GLN A 113 -29.07 6.87 -20.38
CA GLN A 113 -29.15 5.86 -21.43
C GLN A 113 -28.23 4.69 -21.09
N ILE A 114 -28.74 3.47 -21.24
CA ILE A 114 -28.01 2.24 -20.92
C ILE A 114 -28.15 1.24 -22.06
N PRO A 115 -27.10 0.45 -22.38
CA PRO A 115 -27.22 -0.66 -23.31
C PRO A 115 -28.06 -1.78 -22.70
N ILE A 116 -29.00 -2.31 -23.48
CA ILE A 116 -29.85 -3.44 -23.08
C ILE A 116 -29.58 -4.63 -24.00
N ALA A 117 -29.22 -5.75 -23.39
CA ALA A 117 -29.06 -7.04 -24.05
C ALA A 117 -30.34 -7.90 -23.87
N PRO A 118 -30.60 -8.89 -24.74
CA PRO A 118 -31.52 -9.99 -24.50
C PRO A 118 -31.39 -10.61 -23.09
N PRO A 119 -32.47 -11.11 -22.47
CA PRO A 119 -32.39 -11.73 -21.14
C PRO A 119 -31.36 -12.88 -21.04
N ALA A 120 -31.26 -13.72 -22.07
CA ALA A 120 -30.29 -14.81 -22.13
C ALA A 120 -28.86 -14.29 -22.23
N GLU A 121 -28.60 -13.31 -23.09
CA GLU A 121 -27.30 -12.65 -23.19
C GLU A 121 -26.92 -11.92 -21.88
N GLN A 122 -27.85 -11.25 -21.20
CA GLN A 122 -27.58 -10.64 -19.89
C GLN A 122 -27.06 -11.67 -18.88
N ALA A 123 -27.65 -12.86 -18.85
CA ALA A 123 -27.18 -13.94 -17.98
C ALA A 123 -25.78 -14.42 -18.37
N ARG A 124 -25.50 -14.60 -19.67
CA ARG A 124 -24.16 -14.98 -20.18
C ARG A 124 -23.11 -13.91 -19.84
N ILE A 125 -23.42 -12.63 -20.01
CA ILE A 125 -22.53 -11.51 -19.66
C ILE A 125 -22.27 -11.50 -18.16
N ALA A 126 -23.32 -11.56 -17.32
CA ALA A 126 -23.19 -11.53 -15.87
C ALA A 126 -22.32 -12.68 -15.36
N GLN A 127 -22.59 -13.91 -15.81
CA GLN A 127 -21.77 -15.07 -15.47
C GLN A 127 -20.32 -14.88 -15.91
N LYS A 128 -20.09 -14.39 -17.14
CA LYS A 128 -18.73 -14.22 -17.64
C LYS A 128 -17.95 -13.15 -16.86
N LEU A 129 -18.63 -12.09 -16.46
CA LEU A 129 -18.06 -11.05 -15.61
C LEU A 129 -17.75 -11.57 -14.21
N ASP A 130 -18.65 -12.35 -13.61
CA ASP A 130 -18.40 -12.99 -12.31
C ASP A 130 -17.11 -13.85 -12.37
N GLU A 131 -17.00 -14.70 -13.39
CA GLU A 131 -15.82 -15.56 -13.61
C GLU A 131 -14.53 -14.74 -13.75
N LEU A 132 -14.52 -13.75 -14.64
CA LEU A 132 -13.31 -12.99 -14.96
C LEU A 132 -12.90 -12.08 -13.80
N LEU A 133 -13.84 -11.40 -13.16
CA LEU A 133 -13.53 -10.49 -12.06
C LEU A 133 -13.07 -11.24 -10.81
N ALA A 134 -13.60 -12.44 -10.55
CA ALA A 134 -13.06 -13.31 -9.51
C ALA A 134 -11.60 -13.72 -9.79
N GLN A 135 -11.23 -13.96 -11.06
CA GLN A 135 -9.84 -14.20 -11.45
C GLN A 135 -8.97 -12.96 -11.27
N VAL A 136 -9.47 -11.77 -11.61
CA VAL A 136 -8.76 -10.50 -11.40
C VAL A 136 -8.49 -10.28 -9.91
N ASP A 137 -9.48 -10.49 -9.04
CA ASP A 137 -9.32 -10.35 -7.60
C ASP A 137 -8.27 -11.33 -7.05
N THR A 138 -8.29 -12.58 -7.52
CA THR A 138 -7.29 -13.59 -7.15
C THR A 138 -5.88 -13.17 -7.58
N LEU A 139 -5.74 -12.66 -8.82
CA LEU A 139 -4.47 -12.15 -9.33
C LEU A 139 -3.97 -10.96 -8.51
N LYS A 140 -4.86 -10.02 -8.19
CA LYS A 140 -4.56 -8.85 -7.37
C LYS A 140 -4.03 -9.24 -6.01
N CYS A 141 -4.72 -10.14 -5.28
CA CYS A 141 -4.27 -10.65 -3.99
C CYS A 141 -2.88 -11.31 -4.08
N ARG A 142 -2.61 -12.09 -5.14
CA ARG A 142 -1.30 -12.72 -5.32
C ARG A 142 -0.21 -11.69 -5.55
N VAL A 143 -0.43 -10.70 -6.42
CA VAL A 143 0.55 -9.66 -6.72
C VAL A 143 0.81 -8.76 -5.51
N ASP A 144 -0.24 -8.39 -4.77
CA ASP A 144 -0.16 -7.59 -3.54
C ASP A 144 0.67 -8.27 -2.43
N SER A 145 0.79 -9.60 -2.46
CA SER A 145 1.59 -10.37 -1.50
C SER A 145 3.10 -10.38 -1.81
N ILE A 146 3.50 -10.11 -3.06
CA ILE A 146 4.89 -10.22 -3.52
C ILE A 146 5.83 -9.24 -2.79
N PRO A 147 5.49 -7.96 -2.56
CA PRO A 147 6.37 -7.03 -1.83
C PRO A 147 6.81 -7.55 -0.46
N ALA A 148 5.92 -8.20 0.28
CA ALA A 148 6.25 -8.81 1.57
C ALA A 148 7.23 -9.99 1.42
N LEU A 149 7.06 -10.81 0.37
CA LEU A 149 7.99 -11.89 0.05
C LEU A 149 9.38 -11.36 -0.34
N LEU A 150 9.44 -10.30 -1.16
CA LEU A 150 10.71 -9.66 -1.53
C LEU A 150 11.42 -9.05 -0.33
N LYS A 151 10.69 -8.44 0.61
CA LYS A 151 11.26 -7.97 1.90
C LYS A 151 11.86 -9.12 2.71
N ARG A 152 11.15 -10.25 2.83
CA ARG A 152 11.66 -11.46 3.52
C ARG A 152 12.87 -12.05 2.80
N PHE A 153 12.87 -12.06 1.47
CA PHE A 153 13.99 -12.55 0.68
C PHE A 153 15.26 -11.72 0.93
N ARG A 154 15.17 -10.37 0.92
CA ARG A 154 16.32 -9.51 1.28
C ARG A 154 16.91 -9.86 2.66
N GLN A 155 16.04 -10.08 3.65
CA GLN A 155 16.47 -10.48 4.99
C GLN A 155 17.16 -11.85 5.00
N SER A 156 16.64 -12.81 4.23
CA SER A 156 17.24 -14.14 4.08
C SER A 156 18.61 -14.07 3.41
N VAL A 157 18.77 -13.22 2.39
CA VAL A 157 20.05 -12.99 1.70
C VAL A 157 21.08 -12.43 2.67
N LEU A 158 20.73 -11.41 3.45
CA LEU A 158 21.63 -10.86 4.47
C LEU A 158 21.99 -11.91 5.53
N ALA A 159 21.03 -12.71 5.98
CA ALA A 159 21.30 -13.79 6.94
C ALA A 159 22.25 -14.86 6.37
N ALA A 160 22.09 -15.25 5.10
CA ALA A 160 23.00 -16.16 4.42
C ALA A 160 24.40 -15.55 4.22
N ALA A 161 24.45 -14.26 3.89
CA ALA A 161 25.68 -13.50 3.71
C ALA A 161 26.52 -13.48 4.98
N VAL A 162 25.92 -13.18 6.14
CA VAL A 162 26.66 -13.03 7.42
C VAL A 162 26.88 -14.34 8.17
N SER A 163 26.35 -15.45 7.66
CA SER A 163 26.58 -16.80 8.20
C SER A 163 27.54 -17.64 7.34
N GLY A 164 28.01 -17.09 6.21
CA GLY A 164 28.89 -17.79 5.28
C GLY A 164 28.21 -18.83 4.39
N ARG A 165 26.88 -19.02 4.53
CA ARG A 165 26.11 -19.92 3.64
C ARG A 165 26.01 -19.39 2.21
N LEU A 166 26.07 -18.07 2.01
CA LEU A 166 25.98 -17.48 0.68
C LEU A 166 27.20 -17.78 -0.21
N THR A 167 28.33 -18.20 0.37
CA THR A 167 29.62 -18.42 -0.32
C THR A 167 30.18 -19.82 -0.10
N GLU A 168 29.37 -20.77 0.36
CA GLU A 168 29.82 -22.14 0.65
C GLU A 168 30.36 -22.87 -0.59
N ASP A 169 29.63 -22.81 -1.70
CA ASP A 169 30.05 -23.31 -3.02
C ASP A 169 31.34 -22.66 -3.52
N TRP A 170 31.49 -21.35 -3.32
CA TRP A 170 32.70 -20.62 -3.69
C TRP A 170 33.90 -21.08 -2.87
N ARG A 171 33.73 -21.28 -1.55
CA ARG A 171 34.79 -21.80 -0.67
C ARG A 171 35.27 -23.17 -1.13
N HIS A 172 34.34 -24.07 -1.48
CA HIS A 172 34.67 -25.38 -2.04
C HIS A 172 35.42 -25.29 -3.37
N ALA A 173 34.95 -24.44 -4.29
CA ALA A 173 35.58 -24.26 -5.60
C ALA A 173 37.00 -23.68 -5.52
N GLN A 174 37.26 -22.80 -4.55
CA GLN A 174 38.57 -22.21 -4.32
C GLN A 174 39.49 -23.07 -3.44
N ALA A 175 39.00 -24.20 -2.91
CA ALA A 175 39.69 -25.01 -1.90
C ALA A 175 40.17 -24.18 -0.69
N VAL A 176 39.34 -23.23 -0.24
CA VAL A 176 39.63 -22.35 0.89
C VAL A 176 38.81 -22.78 2.10
N ASP A 177 39.49 -23.03 3.22
CA ASP A 177 38.83 -23.34 4.48
C ASP A 177 38.06 -22.11 5.03
N PRO A 178 36.91 -22.30 5.68
CA PRO A 178 36.16 -21.21 6.29
C PRO A 178 36.96 -20.55 7.42
N GLU A 179 37.51 -19.37 7.17
CA GLU A 179 38.23 -18.57 8.15
C GLU A 179 37.36 -17.42 8.68
N TRP A 180 36.30 -17.76 9.40
CA TRP A 180 35.37 -16.79 9.99
C TRP A 180 35.74 -16.51 11.44
N LYS A 181 36.29 -15.31 11.72
CA LYS A 181 36.74 -14.93 13.07
C LYS A 181 35.74 -14.03 13.75
N LYS A 182 35.55 -14.20 15.07
CA LYS A 182 34.82 -13.23 15.89
C LYS A 182 35.71 -12.00 16.08
N THR A 183 35.22 -10.87 15.59
CA THR A 183 35.98 -9.62 15.55
C THR A 183 35.12 -8.49 16.11
N ALA A 184 35.62 -7.81 17.13
CA ALA A 184 34.97 -6.62 17.67
C ALA A 184 34.93 -5.50 16.63
N ILE A 185 33.84 -4.72 16.59
CA ILE A 185 33.69 -3.60 15.65
C ILE A 185 34.84 -2.58 15.79
N LYS A 186 35.33 -2.35 17.01
CA LYS A 186 36.53 -1.52 17.24
C LYS A 186 37.72 -1.93 16.36
N SER A 187 37.93 -3.23 16.16
CA SER A 187 39.11 -3.76 15.47
C SER A 187 39.02 -3.64 13.94
N VAL A 188 37.83 -3.37 13.39
CA VAL A 188 37.64 -3.12 11.95
C VAL A 188 37.55 -1.64 11.62
N CYS A 189 37.46 -0.76 12.62
CA CYS A 189 37.32 0.68 12.44
C CYS A 189 38.66 1.40 12.62
N SER A 190 39.02 2.25 11.68
CA SER A 190 40.12 3.22 11.87
C SER A 190 39.71 4.34 12.82
N VAL A 191 38.44 4.76 12.76
CA VAL A 191 37.85 5.76 13.66
C VAL A 191 36.40 5.38 13.97
N ALA A 192 36.00 5.55 15.22
CA ALA A 192 34.59 5.41 15.61
C ALA A 192 34.21 6.46 16.67
N PHE A 193 33.21 7.27 16.35
CA PHE A 193 32.75 8.40 17.18
C PHE A 193 31.23 8.59 17.09
N ASP A 194 30.69 9.23 18.12
CA ASP A 194 29.31 9.74 18.15
C ASP A 194 29.34 11.24 17.89
N GLY A 195 28.23 11.82 17.44
CA GLY A 195 28.12 13.26 17.27
C GLY A 195 28.17 14.03 18.60
N PRO A 196 28.27 15.37 18.52
CA PRO A 196 28.45 16.21 19.70
C PRO A 196 27.19 16.20 20.57
N PHE A 197 27.36 15.84 21.86
CA PHE A 197 26.26 15.74 22.82
C PHE A 197 25.74 17.12 23.28
N GLY A 198 24.41 17.23 23.38
CA GLY A 198 23.55 18.12 24.19
C GLY A 198 23.85 19.62 24.36
N SER A 199 25.10 20.01 24.60
CA SER A 199 25.51 21.39 24.87
C SER A 199 26.34 22.02 23.74
N LYS A 200 26.88 21.20 22.83
CA LYS A 200 27.79 21.65 21.77
C LYS A 200 27.12 21.95 20.43
N LEU A 201 25.92 21.42 20.20
CA LEU A 201 25.08 21.70 19.04
C LEU A 201 23.61 21.79 19.47
N LYS A 202 23.12 23.01 19.66
CA LYS A 202 21.78 23.36 20.12
C LYS A 202 20.86 23.69 18.96
N SER A 203 19.56 23.81 19.23
CA SER A 203 18.58 24.22 18.22
C SER A 203 18.90 25.57 17.59
N ASP A 204 19.44 26.51 18.37
CA ASP A 204 19.81 27.86 17.90
C ASP A 204 21.06 27.88 17.00
N ASP A 205 21.84 26.79 16.97
CA ASP A 205 23.01 26.67 16.08
C ASP A 205 22.59 26.30 14.63
N TYR A 206 21.33 25.91 14.41
CA TYR A 206 20.85 25.52 13.09
C TYR A 206 20.58 26.73 12.19
N THR A 207 21.00 26.61 10.94
CA THR A 207 20.86 27.64 9.90
C THR A 207 20.08 27.10 8.71
N SER A 208 19.60 28.00 7.83
CA SER A 208 18.93 27.63 6.58
C SER A 208 19.88 27.09 5.51
N GLU A 209 21.17 27.40 5.62
CA GLU A 209 22.23 27.01 4.70
C GLU A 209 23.56 26.80 5.43
N GLY A 210 24.52 26.11 4.80
CA GLY A 210 25.85 25.88 5.36
C GLY A 210 26.27 24.42 5.29
N VAL A 211 26.88 23.90 6.36
CA VAL A 211 27.37 22.53 6.42
C VAL A 211 26.25 21.58 6.82
N ARG A 212 26.07 20.47 6.09
CA ARG A 212 24.98 19.53 6.32
C ARG A 212 25.15 18.77 7.64
N VAL A 213 24.09 18.73 8.44
CA VAL A 213 24.01 17.95 9.68
C VAL A 213 23.27 16.65 9.42
N VAL A 214 23.94 15.53 9.67
CA VAL A 214 23.32 14.22 9.64
C VAL A 214 22.64 13.96 10.98
N ARG A 215 21.31 13.78 10.92
CA ARG A 215 20.44 13.43 12.05
C ARG A 215 19.98 11.98 11.91
N LEU A 216 19.32 11.49 12.95
CA LEU A 216 18.77 10.13 12.95
C LEU A 216 17.90 9.88 11.71
N GLU A 217 17.01 10.81 11.36
CA GLU A 217 16.12 10.73 10.18
C GLU A 217 16.83 10.58 8.84
N ASN A 218 18.12 10.87 8.75
CA ASN A 218 18.93 10.61 7.56
C ASN A 218 19.43 9.15 7.49
N ILE A 219 19.40 8.42 8.59
CA ILE A 219 19.82 7.02 8.69
C ILE A 219 18.60 6.12 8.52
N GLY A 220 18.42 5.61 7.30
CA GLY A 220 17.41 4.62 6.94
C GLY A 220 17.90 3.17 7.06
N HIS A 221 17.13 2.24 6.50
CA HIS A 221 17.51 0.83 6.39
C HIS A 221 18.40 0.60 5.17
N MET A 222 19.71 0.52 5.40
CA MET A 222 20.75 0.38 4.37
C MET A 222 20.82 1.50 3.32
N GLY A 223 20.09 2.59 3.53
CA GLY A 223 20.03 3.75 2.63
C GLY A 223 20.13 5.05 3.40
N PHE A 224 20.88 6.01 2.85
CA PHE A 224 20.94 7.37 3.36
C PHE A 224 19.77 8.18 2.80
N ILE A 225 19.07 8.90 3.66
CA ILE A 225 17.90 9.73 3.30
C ILE A 225 18.39 11.18 3.17
N SER A 226 18.56 11.63 1.93
CA SER A 226 19.13 12.94 1.60
C SER A 226 18.12 14.09 1.63
N GLU A 227 16.83 13.80 1.52
CA GLU A 227 15.74 14.78 1.43
C GLU A 227 15.51 15.55 2.72
N LYS A 228 16.05 15.06 3.84
CA LYS A 228 15.96 15.70 5.16
C LYS A 228 17.19 16.56 5.41
N GLU A 229 17.11 17.81 4.98
CA GLU A 229 18.24 18.74 5.02
C GLU A 229 18.24 19.58 6.30
N THR A 230 19.41 19.77 6.88
CA THR A 230 19.63 20.64 8.04
C THR A 230 21.06 21.12 8.02
N PHE A 231 21.26 22.38 8.38
CA PHE A 231 22.54 23.04 8.23
C PHE A 231 23.01 23.69 9.53
N ILE A 232 24.32 23.87 9.63
CA ILE A 232 24.97 24.74 10.62
C ILE A 232 25.92 25.68 9.89
N SER A 233 26.27 26.80 10.55
CA SER A 233 27.22 27.74 9.99
C SER A 233 28.63 27.11 9.82
N PRO A 234 29.43 27.55 8.83
CA PRO A 234 30.82 27.13 8.70
C PRO A 234 31.68 27.42 9.95
N ALA A 235 31.38 28.49 10.69
CA ALA A 235 32.04 28.79 11.96
C ALA A 235 31.76 27.71 13.00
N LYS A 236 30.49 27.30 13.15
CA LYS A 236 30.10 26.22 14.06
C LYS A 236 30.71 24.87 13.67
N PHE A 237 30.77 24.60 12.36
CA PHE A 237 31.45 23.40 11.86
C PHE A 237 32.93 23.35 12.27
N LYS A 238 33.65 24.47 12.21
CA LYS A 238 35.07 24.52 12.63
C LYS A 238 35.25 24.14 14.11
N GLU A 239 34.35 24.56 15.00
CA GLU A 239 34.37 24.17 16.42
C GLU A 239 34.17 22.66 16.64
N LEU A 240 33.45 22.02 15.72
CA LEU A 240 33.01 20.63 15.83
C LEU A 240 33.70 19.71 14.80
N ALA A 241 34.83 20.14 14.22
CA ALA A 241 35.51 19.46 13.12
C ALA A 241 35.83 17.98 13.39
N LYS A 242 36.01 17.59 14.66
CA LYS A 242 36.21 16.20 15.09
C LYS A 242 35.02 15.27 14.81
N ASN A 243 33.84 15.81 14.54
CA ASN A 243 32.61 15.09 14.23
C ASN A 243 32.29 15.09 12.72
N LYS A 244 33.24 15.54 11.89
CA LYS A 244 33.14 15.52 10.43
C LYS A 244 33.01 14.09 9.91
N LEU A 245 32.05 13.89 9.02
CA LEU A 245 31.87 12.64 8.29
C LEU A 245 32.60 12.66 6.95
N GLU A 246 32.97 11.47 6.48
CA GLU A 246 33.62 11.23 5.20
C GLU A 246 32.77 10.30 4.33
N PRO A 247 32.75 10.50 3.00
CA PRO A 247 32.11 9.57 2.09
C PRO A 247 32.52 8.12 2.34
N GLY A 248 31.54 7.23 2.45
CA GLY A 248 31.76 5.82 2.74
C GLY A 248 31.75 5.44 4.22
N ASP A 249 31.70 6.41 5.15
CA ASP A 249 31.46 6.15 6.58
C ASP A 249 30.16 5.34 6.77
N ILE A 250 30.18 4.37 7.69
CA ILE A 250 28.99 3.63 8.08
C ILE A 250 28.34 4.34 9.26
N LEU A 251 27.08 4.72 9.09
CA LEU A 251 26.30 5.43 10.09
C LEU A 251 25.31 4.46 10.74
N PHE A 252 25.25 4.44 12.07
CA PHE A 252 24.37 3.56 12.84
C PHE A 252 23.58 4.36 13.88
N SER A 253 22.27 4.12 13.97
CA SER A 253 21.42 4.77 14.96
C SER A 253 21.66 4.21 16.36
N SER A 254 21.87 5.07 17.37
CA SER A 254 21.94 4.62 18.77
C SER A 254 20.62 4.00 19.26
N PHE A 255 19.49 4.34 18.64
CA PHE A 255 18.17 3.78 18.93
C PHE A 255 17.98 2.43 18.25
N VAL A 256 17.52 1.45 19.05
CA VAL A 256 17.26 0.08 18.63
C VAL A 256 15.75 -0.18 18.58
N ASP A 257 15.09 0.32 17.54
CA ASP A 257 13.64 0.18 17.33
C ASP A 257 13.26 -1.16 16.64
N GLU A 258 12.07 -1.26 16.05
CA GLU A 258 11.69 -2.41 15.22
C GLU A 258 12.44 -2.45 13.88
N GLU A 259 12.81 -1.28 13.34
CA GLU A 259 13.51 -1.15 12.07
C GLU A 259 15.01 -0.87 12.25
N ILE A 260 15.81 -1.60 11.47
CA ILE A 260 17.27 -1.54 11.51
C ILE A 260 17.74 -0.29 10.77
N ARG A 261 18.35 0.65 11.49
CA ARG A 261 18.81 1.93 10.94
C ARG A 261 20.33 1.98 10.90
N VAL A 262 20.84 1.63 9.73
CA VAL A 262 22.26 1.67 9.39
C VAL A 262 22.36 2.02 7.92
N CYS A 263 23.25 2.94 7.55
CA CYS A 263 23.47 3.30 6.15
C CYS A 263 24.94 3.59 5.89
N GLN A 264 25.32 3.62 4.62
CA GLN A 264 26.61 4.13 4.19
C GLN A 264 26.42 5.57 3.70
N LEU A 265 27.25 6.51 4.16
CA LEU A 265 27.23 7.87 3.65
C LEU A 265 27.62 7.87 2.17
N PRO A 266 26.80 8.45 1.28
CA PRO A 266 27.08 8.46 -0.15
C PRO A 266 28.31 9.31 -0.49
N LYS A 267 28.85 9.08 -1.69
CA LYS A 267 29.79 10.02 -2.29
C LYS A 267 29.05 11.31 -2.63
N SER A 268 29.54 12.43 -2.11
CA SER A 268 29.00 13.77 -2.31
C SER A 268 30.13 14.78 -2.18
N GLU A 269 29.98 15.93 -2.85
CA GLU A 269 30.87 17.09 -2.70
C GLU A 269 30.56 17.87 -1.41
N GLU A 270 29.42 17.58 -0.79
CA GLU A 270 28.97 18.24 0.43
C GLU A 270 29.77 17.79 1.64
N THR A 271 29.99 18.72 2.56
CA THR A 271 30.56 18.41 3.87
C THR A 271 29.45 18.05 4.85
N PHE A 272 29.61 16.93 5.53
CA PHE A 272 28.67 16.45 6.52
C PHE A 272 29.28 16.47 7.92
N ILE A 273 28.45 16.80 8.90
CA ILE A 273 28.77 16.66 10.32
C ILE A 273 27.74 15.76 10.99
N ASN A 274 28.22 14.91 11.88
CA ASN A 274 27.38 13.96 12.58
C ASN A 274 26.68 14.61 13.79
N LYS A 275 25.41 14.30 14.04
CA LYS A 275 24.68 14.69 15.27
C LYS A 275 24.77 13.58 16.33
N ALA A 276 24.61 13.93 17.61
CA ALA A 276 24.46 12.94 18.67
C ALA A 276 23.39 11.88 18.33
N ASP A 277 23.59 10.66 18.83
CA ASP A 277 22.79 9.47 18.56
C ASP A 277 22.97 8.87 17.17
N CYS A 278 23.83 9.46 16.34
CA CYS A 278 24.24 8.92 15.06
C CYS A 278 25.69 8.47 15.21
N PHE A 279 25.94 7.18 15.30
CA PHE A 279 27.30 6.65 15.42
C PHE A 279 27.95 6.59 14.05
N CYS A 280 29.17 7.09 13.93
CA CYS A 280 30.00 6.95 12.76
C CYS A 280 31.05 5.85 13.00
N LEU A 281 31.13 4.92 12.05
CA LEU A 281 32.12 3.87 11.96
C LEU A 281 32.89 4.05 10.65
N ARG A 282 34.12 4.55 10.75
CA ARG A 282 35.04 4.65 9.62
C ARG A 282 35.90 3.42 9.57
N ILE A 283 35.84 2.72 8.44
CA ILE A 283 36.36 1.35 8.34
C ILE A 283 37.81 1.38 7.88
N ASP A 284 38.65 0.58 8.55
CA ASP A 284 39.98 0.27 8.04
C ASP A 284 39.82 -0.72 6.88
N GLN A 285 39.98 -0.19 5.66
CA GLN A 285 39.77 -0.94 4.42
C GLN A 285 40.80 -2.05 4.18
N THR A 286 41.88 -2.08 4.98
CA THR A 286 42.86 -3.17 4.99
C THR A 286 42.32 -4.40 5.74
N VAL A 287 41.41 -4.19 6.69
CA VAL A 287 40.81 -5.24 7.54
C VAL A 287 39.43 -5.65 7.04
N ALA A 288 38.58 -4.70 6.68
CA ALA A 288 37.19 -4.98 6.31
C ALA A 288 36.67 -4.07 5.19
N LYS A 289 35.71 -4.57 4.41
CA LYS A 289 35.00 -3.79 3.40
C LYS A 289 33.78 -3.08 4.01
N PRO A 290 33.59 -1.76 3.78
CA PRO A 290 32.48 -1.00 4.36
C PRO A 290 31.09 -1.62 4.08
N LYS A 291 30.85 -2.09 2.85
CA LYS A 291 29.58 -2.75 2.48
C LYS A 291 29.35 -4.06 3.23
N PHE A 292 30.40 -4.82 3.51
CA PHE A 292 30.27 -6.06 4.29
C PHE A 292 29.84 -5.74 5.73
N LEU A 293 30.44 -4.71 6.35
CA LEU A 293 30.02 -4.26 7.68
C LEU A 293 28.58 -3.73 7.66
N LEU A 294 28.20 -2.98 6.62
CA LEU A 294 26.83 -2.52 6.44
C LEU A 294 25.84 -3.70 6.46
N TYR A 295 26.10 -4.76 5.70
CA TYR A 295 25.27 -5.97 5.69
C TYR A 295 25.26 -6.70 7.03
N SER A 296 26.42 -6.77 7.68
CA SER A 296 26.57 -7.40 8.99
C SER A 296 25.70 -6.73 10.04
N LEU A 297 25.69 -5.40 10.08
CA LEU A 297 24.87 -4.60 10.99
C LEU A 297 23.39 -4.56 10.57
N ALA A 298 23.09 -4.66 9.28
CA ALA A 298 21.74 -4.68 8.74
C ALA A 298 21.05 -6.05 8.85
N ALA A 299 21.79 -7.13 9.10
CA ALA A 299 21.21 -8.46 9.21
C ALA A 299 20.31 -8.58 10.44
N ARG A 300 19.12 -9.16 10.24
CA ARG A 300 18.09 -9.30 11.29
C ARG A 300 18.61 -10.04 12.53
N GLN A 301 19.48 -11.03 12.36
CA GLN A 301 20.06 -11.79 13.46
C GLN A 301 20.98 -10.91 14.32
N THR A 302 21.91 -10.18 13.70
CA THR A 302 22.80 -9.24 14.39
C THR A 302 22.00 -8.19 15.15
N TYR A 303 20.98 -7.63 14.51
CA TYR A 303 20.15 -6.61 15.15
C TYR A 303 19.35 -7.15 16.35
N ARG A 304 18.85 -8.39 16.28
CA ARG A 304 18.21 -9.05 17.42
C ARG A 304 19.17 -9.20 18.60
N GLN A 305 20.42 -9.60 18.35
CA GLN A 305 21.44 -9.71 19.39
C GLN A 305 21.74 -8.36 20.06
N ILE A 306 21.83 -7.29 19.25
CA ILE A 306 21.98 -5.92 19.77
C ILE A 306 20.77 -5.51 20.61
N ARG A 307 19.55 -5.84 20.17
CA ARG A 307 18.31 -5.50 20.88
C ARG A 307 18.15 -6.27 22.18
N GLU A 308 18.47 -7.56 22.20
CA GLU A 308 18.42 -8.40 23.39
C GLU A 308 19.39 -7.90 24.46
N ALA A 309 20.52 -7.29 24.08
CA ALA A 309 21.44 -6.68 25.04
C ALA A 309 20.90 -5.38 25.69
N VAL A 310 19.80 -4.81 25.18
CA VAL A 310 19.18 -3.57 25.68
C VAL A 310 17.84 -3.89 26.35
N HIS A 311 17.87 -4.21 27.65
CA HIS A 311 16.67 -4.53 28.43
C HIS A 311 16.07 -3.29 29.13
N GLY A 312 14.73 -3.27 29.25
CA GLY A 312 14.02 -2.45 30.25
C GLY A 312 13.79 -0.96 29.95
N ALA A 313 14.06 -0.48 28.73
CA ALA A 313 13.88 0.94 28.38
C ALA A 313 12.68 1.16 27.43
N THR A 314 11.87 2.19 27.72
CA THR A 314 10.75 2.65 26.86
C THR A 314 11.23 3.10 25.47
N ARG A 315 12.51 3.51 25.38
CA ARG A 315 13.23 3.75 24.13
C ARG A 315 14.60 3.06 24.22
N PRO A 316 14.73 1.81 23.77
CA PRO A 316 15.99 1.07 23.82
C PRO A 316 17.09 1.80 23.05
N ARG A 317 18.17 2.12 23.74
CA ARG A 317 19.34 2.82 23.21
C ARG A 317 20.60 2.05 23.57
N ILE A 318 21.51 1.92 22.62
CA ILE A 318 22.89 1.52 22.88
C ILE A 318 23.80 2.74 22.94
N ASN A 319 24.92 2.62 23.66
CA ASN A 319 26.00 3.59 23.59
C ASN A 319 27.08 3.11 22.60
N LEU A 320 27.95 4.04 22.16
CA LEU A 320 29.04 3.71 21.23
C LEU A 320 30.04 2.70 21.82
N GLY A 321 30.25 2.71 23.14
CA GLY A 321 31.14 1.78 23.82
C GLY A 321 30.70 0.32 23.66
N PHE A 322 29.40 0.07 23.82
CA PHE A 322 28.77 -1.22 23.55
C PHE A 322 28.97 -1.63 22.09
N LEU A 323 28.66 -0.74 21.13
CA LEU A 323 28.81 -1.07 19.71
C LEU A 323 30.27 -1.40 19.36
N LYS A 324 31.25 -0.71 19.96
CA LYS A 324 32.68 -0.96 19.72
C LYS A 324 33.13 -2.36 20.14
N VAL A 325 32.59 -2.91 21.23
CA VAL A 325 32.94 -4.24 21.73
C VAL A 325 32.06 -5.36 21.15
N PHE A 326 30.95 -5.01 20.51
CA PHE A 326 30.09 -5.97 19.83
C PHE A 326 30.88 -6.73 18.75
N GLU A 327 30.77 -8.05 18.76
CA GLU A 327 31.51 -8.94 17.86
C GLU A 327 30.67 -9.33 16.65
N ILE A 328 31.26 -9.16 15.47
CA ILE A 328 30.73 -9.68 14.21
C ILE A 328 31.59 -10.87 13.77
N SER A 329 30.99 -11.79 13.01
CA SER A 329 31.78 -12.81 12.33
C SER A 329 32.34 -12.22 11.04
N LEU A 330 33.67 -12.14 10.94
CA LEU A 330 34.39 -11.51 9.85
C LEU A 330 35.18 -12.57 9.06
N PRO A 331 34.89 -12.76 7.76
CA PRO A 331 35.69 -13.62 6.89
C PRO A 331 36.89 -12.88 6.29
N SER A 332 37.70 -13.59 5.49
CA SER A 332 38.81 -13.00 4.73
C SER A 332 38.32 -11.87 3.81
N THR A 333 39.21 -10.90 3.51
CA THR A 333 38.84 -9.77 2.64
C THR A 333 38.42 -10.22 1.23
N THR A 334 38.99 -11.31 0.73
CA THR A 334 38.58 -11.95 -0.54
C THR A 334 37.14 -12.46 -0.46
N GLU A 335 36.79 -13.20 0.59
CA GLU A 335 35.43 -13.72 0.77
C GLU A 335 34.43 -12.57 1.03
N GLN A 336 34.81 -11.51 1.75
CA GLN A 336 33.96 -10.31 1.90
C GLN A 336 33.59 -9.69 0.55
N ILE A 337 34.54 -9.61 -0.40
CA ILE A 337 34.29 -9.08 -1.74
C ILE A 337 33.30 -9.98 -2.49
N GLU A 338 33.47 -11.30 -2.43
CA GLU A 338 32.55 -12.26 -3.06
C GLU A 338 31.13 -12.15 -2.48
N ILE A 339 31.02 -12.08 -1.14
CA ILE A 339 29.73 -11.87 -0.46
C ILE A 339 29.08 -10.58 -0.97
N ILE A 340 29.84 -9.49 -1.07
CA ILE A 340 29.32 -8.21 -1.56
C ILE A 340 28.79 -8.35 -2.98
N GLN A 341 29.54 -8.99 -3.87
CA GLN A 341 29.10 -9.19 -5.25
C GLN A 341 27.79 -9.98 -5.32
N ARG A 342 27.68 -11.09 -4.60
CA ARG A 342 26.47 -11.94 -4.58
C ARG A 342 25.27 -11.20 -3.98
N VAL A 343 25.45 -10.49 -2.86
CA VAL A 343 24.37 -9.70 -2.24
C VAL A 343 23.88 -8.62 -3.20
N GLU A 344 24.79 -7.87 -3.83
CA GLU A 344 24.43 -6.80 -4.76
C GLU A 344 23.71 -7.35 -6.00
N GLN A 345 24.15 -8.48 -6.56
CA GLN A 345 23.46 -9.15 -7.68
C GLN A 345 22.03 -9.55 -7.29
N LEU A 346 21.86 -10.19 -6.14
CA LEU A 346 20.54 -10.61 -5.65
C LEU A 346 19.65 -9.41 -5.34
N PHE A 347 20.20 -8.34 -4.77
CA PHE A 347 19.45 -7.12 -4.48
C PHE A 347 19.04 -6.38 -5.76
N ALA A 348 19.92 -6.33 -6.77
CA ALA A 348 19.59 -5.78 -8.08
C ALA A 348 18.45 -6.58 -8.73
N PHE A 349 18.49 -7.91 -8.65
CA PHE A 349 17.40 -8.76 -9.12
C PHE A 349 16.08 -8.47 -8.39
N VAL A 350 16.09 -8.33 -7.06
CA VAL A 350 14.91 -7.94 -6.28
C VAL A 350 14.36 -6.59 -6.72
N SER A 351 15.23 -5.59 -6.90
CA SER A 351 14.81 -4.25 -7.35
C SER A 351 14.14 -4.30 -8.72
N GLN A 352 14.63 -5.12 -9.66
CA GLN A 352 13.97 -5.34 -10.95
C GLN A 352 12.60 -6.00 -10.79
N LEU A 353 12.46 -6.97 -9.90
CA LEU A 353 11.17 -7.60 -9.60
C LEU A 353 10.17 -6.60 -9.00
N GLU A 354 10.61 -5.71 -8.11
CA GLU A 354 9.74 -4.67 -7.53
C GLU A 354 9.16 -3.75 -8.60
N VAL A 355 9.97 -3.34 -9.58
CA VAL A 355 9.49 -2.54 -10.72
C VAL A 355 8.47 -3.32 -11.54
N ARG A 356 8.73 -4.60 -11.85
CA ARG A 356 7.80 -5.45 -12.61
C ARG A 356 6.48 -5.66 -11.87
N VAL A 357 6.52 -5.85 -10.56
CA VAL A 357 5.33 -5.98 -9.70
C VAL A 357 4.51 -4.69 -9.74
N LYS A 358 5.13 -3.52 -9.62
CA LYS A 358 4.43 -2.23 -9.74
C LYS A 358 3.72 -2.07 -11.09
N VAL A 359 4.39 -2.45 -12.19
CA VAL A 359 3.79 -2.43 -13.53
C VAL A 359 2.62 -3.42 -13.65
N ALA A 360 2.78 -4.64 -13.12
CA ALA A 360 1.71 -5.64 -13.10
C ALA A 360 0.49 -5.16 -12.31
N GLN A 361 0.72 -4.55 -11.15
CA GLN A 361 -0.34 -3.98 -10.31
C GLN A 361 -1.15 -2.93 -11.08
N ALA A 362 -0.47 -1.97 -11.71
CA ALA A 362 -1.12 -0.93 -12.50
C ALA A 362 -1.95 -1.51 -13.67
N ARG A 363 -1.47 -2.59 -14.30
CA ARG A 363 -2.22 -3.29 -15.37
C ARG A 363 -3.46 -4.00 -14.83
N ILE A 364 -3.35 -4.67 -13.68
CA ILE A 364 -4.48 -5.34 -13.02
C ILE A 364 -5.55 -4.31 -12.62
N ASP A 365 -5.15 -3.16 -12.08
CA ASP A 365 -6.09 -2.10 -11.71
C ASP A 365 -6.87 -1.57 -12.93
N GLY A 366 -6.27 -1.56 -14.11
CA GLY A 366 -6.94 -1.21 -15.38
C GLY A 366 -7.77 -2.34 -16.01
N LEU A 367 -7.55 -3.59 -15.61
CA LEU A 367 -8.14 -4.76 -16.27
C LEU A 367 -9.65 -4.86 -16.03
N THR A 368 -10.10 -4.56 -14.80
CA THR A 368 -11.54 -4.52 -14.45
C THR A 368 -12.32 -3.58 -15.38
N GLN A 369 -11.80 -2.36 -15.57
CA GLN A 369 -12.44 -1.36 -16.42
C GLN A 369 -12.46 -1.78 -17.90
N SER A 370 -11.40 -2.44 -18.37
CA SER A 370 -11.33 -2.96 -19.73
C SER A 370 -12.35 -4.09 -19.96
N ILE A 371 -12.46 -5.04 -19.02
CA ILE A 371 -13.41 -6.15 -19.08
C ILE A 371 -14.85 -5.62 -19.09
N LEU A 372 -15.19 -4.70 -18.19
CA LEU A 372 -16.50 -4.07 -18.15
C LEU A 372 -16.80 -3.30 -19.45
N ALA A 373 -15.84 -2.55 -19.98
CA ALA A 373 -16.02 -1.85 -21.25
C ALA A 373 -16.33 -2.81 -22.41
N LYS A 374 -15.63 -3.95 -22.50
CA LYS A 374 -15.90 -4.98 -23.52
C LYS A 374 -17.28 -5.60 -23.36
N ALA A 375 -17.71 -5.85 -22.12
CA ALA A 375 -19.03 -6.41 -21.82
C ALA A 375 -20.15 -5.56 -22.42
N PHE A 376 -20.11 -4.26 -22.18
CA PHE A 376 -21.18 -3.34 -22.58
C PHE A 376 -21.01 -2.75 -23.98
N ARG A 377 -19.97 -3.15 -24.72
CA ARG A 377 -19.86 -2.98 -26.19
C ARG A 377 -20.31 -4.23 -26.97
N GLY A 378 -20.70 -5.31 -26.29
CA GLY A 378 -21.07 -6.57 -26.94
C GLY A 378 -19.87 -7.41 -27.42
N GLU A 379 -18.68 -7.18 -26.85
CA GLU A 379 -17.42 -7.84 -27.25
C GLU A 379 -17.00 -8.97 -26.29
N LEU A 380 -17.73 -9.17 -25.18
CA LEU A 380 -17.31 -10.11 -24.12
C LEU A 380 -17.82 -11.54 -24.32
N VAL A 381 -19.04 -11.69 -24.84
CA VAL A 381 -19.68 -12.99 -25.08
C VAL A 381 -20.18 -13.05 -26.52
N PRO A 382 -20.25 -14.23 -27.14
CA PRO A 382 -20.82 -14.37 -28.47
C PRO A 382 -22.33 -14.04 -28.45
N GLN A 383 -22.78 -13.40 -29.53
CA GLN A 383 -24.19 -13.17 -29.82
C GLN A 383 -24.84 -14.48 -30.32
N ASP A 384 -26.02 -14.82 -29.80
CA ASP A 384 -26.80 -15.97 -30.26
C ASP A 384 -27.99 -15.48 -31.10
N PRO A 385 -28.05 -15.78 -32.41
CA PRO A 385 -29.17 -15.38 -33.27
C PRO A 385 -30.55 -15.90 -32.82
N ASN A 386 -30.58 -16.94 -31.97
CA ASN A 386 -31.82 -17.52 -31.44
C ASN A 386 -32.30 -16.85 -30.15
N ASP A 387 -31.52 -15.93 -29.58
CA ASP A 387 -31.96 -15.18 -28.40
C ASP A 387 -33.14 -14.28 -28.76
N GLU A 388 -34.06 -14.13 -27.80
CA GLU A 388 -35.13 -13.13 -27.91
C GLU A 388 -34.53 -11.72 -28.11
N PRO A 389 -34.92 -10.98 -29.15
CA PRO A 389 -34.37 -9.64 -29.37
C PRO A 389 -34.63 -8.70 -28.20
N ALA A 390 -33.65 -7.83 -27.90
CA ALA A 390 -33.75 -6.86 -26.80
C ALA A 390 -34.96 -5.90 -26.94
N SER A 391 -35.48 -5.70 -28.16
CA SER A 391 -36.71 -4.95 -28.41
C SER A 391 -37.93 -5.54 -27.69
N VAL A 392 -38.04 -6.86 -27.63
CA VAL A 392 -39.15 -7.54 -26.95
C VAL A 392 -39.10 -7.30 -25.44
N LEU A 393 -37.90 -7.35 -24.86
CA LEU A 393 -37.69 -7.00 -23.45
C LEU A 393 -38.05 -5.53 -23.18
N LEU A 394 -37.64 -4.61 -24.06
CA LEU A 394 -37.97 -3.19 -23.94
C LEU A 394 -39.49 -2.96 -23.95
N ASP A 395 -40.23 -3.68 -24.79
CA ASP A 395 -41.68 -3.56 -24.86
C ASP A 395 -42.36 -4.08 -23.59
N ARG A 396 -41.86 -5.18 -22.98
CA ARG A 396 -42.31 -5.64 -21.65
C ARG A 396 -42.06 -4.59 -20.56
N ILE A 397 -40.89 -3.96 -20.57
CA ILE A 397 -40.54 -2.90 -19.61
C ILE A 397 -41.49 -1.70 -19.76
N LYS A 398 -41.77 -1.25 -20.99
CA LYS A 398 -42.72 -0.17 -21.25
C LYS A 398 -44.13 -0.52 -20.77
N ALA A 399 -44.60 -1.74 -21.04
CA ALA A 399 -45.91 -2.21 -20.60
C ALA A 399 -46.02 -2.25 -19.06
N GLN A 400 -44.99 -2.77 -18.38
CA GLN A 400 -44.94 -2.77 -16.91
C GLN A 400 -44.98 -1.35 -16.35
N HIS A 401 -44.24 -0.42 -16.96
CA HIS A 401 -44.18 0.96 -16.51
C HIS A 401 -45.49 1.73 -16.75
N ALA A 402 -46.25 1.37 -17.79
CA ALA A 402 -47.58 1.90 -18.06
C ALA A 402 -48.64 1.35 -17.08
N ALA A 403 -48.51 0.09 -16.67
CA ALA A 403 -49.41 -0.57 -15.71
C ALA A 403 -49.12 -0.20 -14.23
N ALA A 404 -47.92 0.33 -13.92
CA ALA A 404 -47.56 0.68 -12.56
C ALA A 404 -48.40 1.86 -12.03
N PRO A 405 -48.98 1.76 -10.81
CA PRO A 405 -49.77 2.83 -10.22
C PRO A 405 -48.91 4.09 -10.00
N LYS A 406 -49.38 5.25 -10.49
CA LYS A 406 -48.71 6.54 -10.24
C LYS A 406 -48.76 6.83 -8.74
N GLY A 407 -47.62 6.72 -8.06
CA GLY A 407 -47.54 6.96 -6.62
C GLY A 407 -48.03 8.36 -6.22
N LYS A 408 -48.96 8.42 -5.26
CA LYS A 408 -49.34 9.68 -4.60
C LYS A 408 -48.12 10.20 -3.83
N ARG A 409 -47.54 11.32 -4.28
CA ARG A 409 -46.56 12.08 -3.49
C ARG A 409 -47.28 12.67 -2.27
N GLY A 410 -47.19 12.00 -1.13
CA GLY A 410 -47.58 12.55 0.17
C GLY A 410 -46.73 13.79 0.46
N ARG A 411 -47.31 14.98 0.28
CA ARG A 411 -46.71 16.24 0.70
C ARG A 411 -46.85 16.30 2.23
N ARG A 412 -45.77 16.05 2.98
CA ARG A 412 -45.75 16.33 4.42
C ARG A 412 -46.05 17.82 4.61
N SER A 413 -47.17 18.14 5.25
CA SER A 413 -47.34 19.41 5.96
C SER A 413 -46.28 19.43 7.06
N ALA A 414 -45.46 20.48 7.07
CA ALA A 414 -44.58 20.75 8.18
C ALA A 414 -45.46 21.07 9.41
N THR A 415 -45.51 20.17 10.38
CA THR A 415 -45.93 20.52 11.73
C THR A 415 -44.76 21.25 12.38
N ALA A 416 -44.95 22.54 12.62
CA ALA A 416 -44.18 23.29 13.60
C ALA A 416 -44.59 22.79 14.98
N ASP A 417 -43.61 22.37 15.77
CA ASP A 417 -43.48 22.65 17.21
C ASP A 417 -42.06 22.27 17.65
#